data_AF-A0A947CHF0-F1
#
_entry.id   AF-A0A947CHF0-F1
#
_cell.length_a   1.000
_cell.length_b   1.000
_cell.length_c   1.000
_cell.angle_alpha   90.00
_cell.angle_beta   90.00
_cell.angle_gamma   90.00
#
_symmetry.space_group_name_H-M   'P 1'
#
loop_
_entity.id
_entity.type
_entity.pdbx_description
1 polymer ?
#
loop_
_entity_poly.entity_id
_entity_poly.type
_entity_poly.pdbx_seq_one_letter_code
_entity_poly.pdbx_strand_id
1 'polypeptide(L)'
;MSDPVHGGSPSSEPPASAPVLDRDELVRRYGRPRNYRLVFTNGVFDLLHKGHVASLEAARSLGDALIVGVNSDESTRRLKGPRRPY
;
A
#
# COMPACT_ATOMS: atom_id res chain seq x y z
N MET A 1 10.79 37.92 -26.88
CA MET A 1 11.58 36.92 -26.15
C MET A 1 10.60 36.05 -25.41
N SER A 2 10.52 34.80 -25.84
CA SER A 2 9.52 33.81 -25.43
C SER A 2 9.98 33.03 -24.20
N ASP A 3 9.04 32.85 -23.27
CA ASP A 3 8.79 31.70 -22.37
C ASP A 3 9.84 31.23 -21.33
N PRO A 4 9.44 30.48 -20.26
CA PRO A 4 8.08 30.12 -19.83
C PRO A 4 7.76 30.29 -18.33
N VAL A 5 6.45 30.48 -18.12
CA VAL A 5 5.58 29.96 -17.05
C VAL A 5 6.19 28.79 -16.24
N HIS A 6 6.49 29.01 -14.96
CA HIS A 6 6.72 27.91 -14.01
C HIS A 6 5.36 27.32 -13.59
N GLY A 7 4.90 26.34 -14.36
CA GLY A 7 3.91 25.37 -13.92
C GLY A 7 4.50 24.49 -12.82
N GLY A 8 4.24 24.87 -11.57
CA GLY A 8 4.38 23.95 -10.44
C GLY A 8 3.21 22.98 -10.44
N SER A 9 3.54 21.70 -10.56
CA SER A 9 2.68 20.52 -10.65
C SER A 9 1.51 20.52 -9.65
N PRO A 10 0.37 19.85 -9.97
CA PRO A 10 -0.69 19.66 -9.00
C PRO A 10 -0.12 18.95 -7.79
N SER A 11 -0.29 19.55 -6.61
CA SER A 11 -0.10 18.90 -5.32
C SER A 11 -1.05 17.71 -5.26
N SER A 12 -0.62 16.56 -5.75
CA SER A 12 -1.35 15.30 -5.73
C SER A 12 -1.08 14.57 -4.43
N GLU A 13 -1.04 15.28 -3.31
CA GLU A 13 -1.17 14.60 -2.03
C GLU A 13 -2.60 14.09 -1.96
N PRO A 14 -2.83 12.76 -2.01
CA PRO A 14 -4.17 12.25 -1.80
C PRO A 14 -4.62 12.71 -0.40
N PRO A 15 -5.88 13.16 -0.24
CA PRO A 15 -6.38 13.58 1.05
C PRO A 15 -6.19 12.44 2.05
N ALA A 16 -5.74 12.78 3.27
CA ALA A 16 -5.62 11.89 4.42
C ALA A 16 -6.99 11.28 4.73
N SER A 17 -7.34 10.24 3.98
CA SER A 17 -8.57 9.47 4.04
C SER A 17 -8.19 8.12 4.60
N ALA A 18 -9.06 7.58 5.46
CA ALA A 18 -8.79 6.43 6.31
C ALA A 18 -7.91 5.36 5.62
N PRO A 19 -6.82 4.90 6.26
CA PRO A 19 -5.79 4.07 5.62
C PRO A 19 -6.27 2.67 5.19
N VAL A 20 -7.52 2.33 5.51
CA VAL A 20 -8.14 1.05 5.19
C VAL A 20 -9.16 1.26 4.08
N LEU A 21 -8.91 0.62 2.94
CA LEU A 21 -9.79 0.62 1.77
C LEU A 21 -10.29 -0.80 1.54
N ASP A 22 -11.55 -0.94 1.14
CA ASP A 22 -12.00 -2.20 0.55
C ASP A 22 -11.44 -2.37 -0.87
N ARG A 23 -11.63 -3.56 -1.45
CA ARG A 23 -11.12 -3.89 -2.78
C ARG A 23 -11.69 -2.99 -3.87
N ASP A 24 -12.98 -2.66 -3.79
CA ASP A 24 -13.65 -1.90 -4.85
C ASP A 24 -13.14 -0.46 -4.85
N GLU A 25 -12.98 0.13 -3.67
CA GLU A 25 -12.43 1.47 -3.51
C GLU A 25 -10.96 1.52 -3.92
N LEU A 26 -10.18 0.49 -3.59
CA LEU A 26 -8.79 0.36 -4.06
C LEU A 26 -8.71 0.35 -5.59
N VAL A 27 -9.56 -0.44 -6.25
CA VAL A 27 -9.62 -0.53 -7.72
C VAL A 27 -10.11 0.78 -8.32
N ARG A 28 -11.10 1.44 -7.73
CA ARG A 28 -11.56 2.77 -8.18
C ARG A 28 -10.44 3.80 -8.12
N ARG A 29 -9.65 3.81 -7.05
CA ARG A 29 -8.56 4.79 -6.85
C ARG A 29 -7.31 4.50 -7.66
N TYR A 30 -6.89 3.23 -7.72
CA TYR A 30 -5.56 2.82 -8.20
C TYR A 30 -5.59 1.83 -9.39
N GLY A 31 -6.75 1.35 -9.82
CA GLY A 31 -6.88 0.31 -10.87
C GLY A 31 -6.69 0.81 -12.30
N ARG A 32 -6.33 2.08 -12.50
CA ARG A 32 -6.04 2.67 -13.81
C ARG A 32 -4.55 3.02 -13.90
N PRO A 33 -3.91 2.81 -15.07
CA PRO A 33 -2.53 3.25 -15.29
C PRO A 33 -2.38 4.73 -14.99
N ARG A 34 -1.32 5.10 -14.26
CA ARG A 34 -0.99 6.47 -13.88
C ARG A 34 0.53 6.65 -14.00
N ASN A 35 0.99 7.89 -14.04
CA ASN A 35 2.41 8.23 -14.04
C ASN A 35 2.99 8.24 -12.62
N TYR A 36 2.76 7.17 -11.86
CA TYR A 36 3.39 6.93 -10.56
C TYR A 36 3.63 5.43 -10.36
N ARG A 37 4.61 5.09 -9.52
CA ARG A 37 4.95 3.71 -9.13
C ARG A 37 4.17 3.31 -7.89
N LEU A 38 3.29 2.33 -8.06
CA LEU A 38 2.55 1.71 -6.97
C LEU A 38 3.28 0.44 -6.52
N VAL A 39 3.59 0.36 -5.24
CA VAL A 39 4.18 -0.84 -4.61
C VAL A 39 3.08 -1.60 -3.90
N PHE A 40 3.11 -2.93 -3.99
CA PHE A 40 2.16 -3.80 -3.31
C PHE A 40 2.91 -4.85 -2.49
N THR A 41 2.42 -5.09 -1.27
CA THR A 41 2.82 -6.24 -0.45
C THR A 41 1.61 -6.77 0.32
N ASN A 42 1.70 -7.96 0.89
CA ASN A 42 0.67 -8.54 1.76
C ASN A 42 1.30 -9.27 2.95
N GLY A 43 0.52 -9.44 4.02
CA GLY A 43 0.97 -10.14 5.21
C GLY A 43 -0.11 -10.22 6.30
N VAL A 44 0.17 -11.06 7.30
CA VAL A 44 -0.71 -11.26 8.46
C VAL A 44 -0.58 -10.10 9.47
N PHE A 45 0.63 -9.61 9.69
CA PHE A 45 0.93 -8.45 10.55
C PHE A 45 0.31 -8.45 11.97
N ASP A 46 0.08 -9.63 12.55
CA ASP A 46 -0.58 -9.84 13.86
C ASP A 46 0.16 -9.13 15.02
N LEU A 47 1.44 -9.48 15.22
CA LEU A 47 2.33 -8.77 16.13
C LEU A 47 3.36 -7.98 15.32
N LEU A 48 3.18 -6.66 15.28
CA LEU A 48 4.15 -5.76 14.66
C LEU A 48 5.43 -5.73 15.48
N HIS A 49 6.55 -5.91 14.79
CA HIS A 49 7.89 -5.78 15.34
C HIS A 49 8.79 -5.07 14.34
N LYS A 50 10.01 -4.70 14.78
CA LYS A 50 11.00 -3.97 13.97
C LYS A 50 11.25 -4.53 12.56
N GLY A 51 11.09 -5.84 12.38
CA GLY A 51 11.27 -6.51 11.09
C GLY A 51 10.16 -6.16 10.10
N HIS A 52 8.90 -6.13 10.54
CA HIS A 52 7.78 -5.69 9.71
C HIS A 52 7.90 -4.20 9.35
N VAL A 53 8.28 -3.37 10.32
CA VAL A 53 8.46 -1.93 10.07
C VAL A 53 9.56 -1.71 9.02
N ALA A 54 10.74 -2.28 9.22
CA ALA A 54 11.84 -2.17 8.25
C ALA A 54 11.46 -2.71 6.86
N SER A 55 10.70 -3.81 6.81
CA SER A 55 10.21 -4.35 5.54
C SER A 55 9.20 -3.43 4.85
N LEU A 56 8.29 -2.79 5.60
CA LEU A 56 7.30 -1.86 5.05
C LEU A 56 7.94 -0.53 4.64
N GLU A 57 8.93 -0.05 5.39
CA GLU A 57 9.74 1.13 5.02
C GLU A 57 10.52 0.88 3.73
N ALA A 58 11.19 -0.27 3.62
CA ALA A 58 11.89 -0.67 2.41
C ALA A 58 10.92 -0.81 1.22
N ALA A 59 9.71 -1.36 1.44
CA ALA A 59 8.70 -1.42 0.38
C ALA A 59 8.22 0.00 -0.01
N ARG A 60 7.97 0.88 0.96
CA ARG A 60 7.53 2.26 0.74
C ARG A 60 8.54 3.07 -0.06
N SER A 61 9.85 2.80 0.09
CA SER A 61 10.90 3.52 -0.66
C SER A 61 11.00 3.12 -2.14
N LEU A 62 10.32 2.05 -2.58
CA LEU A 62 10.39 1.56 -3.96
C LEU A 62 9.39 2.23 -4.93
N GLY A 63 8.57 3.16 -4.45
CA GLY A 63 7.60 3.87 -5.27
C GLY A 63 6.94 5.06 -4.57
N ASP A 64 5.92 5.59 -5.21
CA ASP A 64 5.22 6.79 -4.77
C ASP A 64 4.12 6.47 -3.75
N ALA A 65 3.57 5.26 -3.82
CA ALA A 65 2.54 4.76 -2.89
C ALA A 65 2.76 3.27 -2.58
N LEU A 66 2.40 2.87 -1.36
CA LEU A 66 2.42 1.48 -0.89
C LEU A 66 1.00 1.02 -0.53
N ILE A 67 0.57 -0.09 -1.11
CA ILE A 67 -0.63 -0.83 -0.71
C ILE A 67 -0.21 -2.06 0.07
N VAL A 68 -0.81 -2.24 1.26
CA VAL A 68 -0.60 -3.40 2.11
C VAL A 68 -1.88 -4.21 2.21
N GLY A 69 -1.88 -5.43 1.65
CA GLY A 69 -2.96 -6.39 1.87
C GLY A 69 -2.83 -7.03 3.25
N VAL A 70 -3.86 -6.90 4.09
CA VAL A 70 -3.93 -7.58 5.39
C VAL A 70 -4.67 -8.90 5.22
N ASN A 71 -4.00 -9.99 5.57
CA ASN A 71 -4.54 -11.34 5.45
C ASN A 71 -5.61 -11.59 6.51
N SER A 72 -6.75 -12.18 6.12
CA SER A 72 -7.77 -12.62 7.07
C SER A 72 -7.30 -13.83 7.89
N ASP A 73 -7.89 -14.02 9.07
CA ASP A 73 -7.64 -15.19 9.93
C ASP A 73 -7.85 -16.50 9.17
N GLU A 74 -8.88 -16.57 8.32
CA GLU A 74 -9.18 -17.73 7.49
C GLU A 74 -8.03 -18.03 6.51
N SER A 75 -7.49 -17.01 5.85
CA SER A 75 -6.36 -17.18 4.92
C SER A 75 -5.08 -17.63 5.64
N THR A 76 -4.83 -17.11 6.84
CA THR A 76 -3.69 -17.48 7.68
C THR A 76 -3.78 -18.93 8.16
N ARG A 77 -4.98 -19.39 8.54
CA ARG A 77 -5.25 -20.78 8.92
C ARG A 77 -5.01 -21.75 7.75
N ARG A 78 -5.39 -21.37 6.53
CA ARG A 78 -5.11 -22.16 5.32
C ARG A 78 -3.61 -22.22 5.01
N LEU A 79 -2.86 -21.13 5.21
CA LEU A 79 -1.43 -21.05 4.92
C LEU A 79 -0.55 -21.79 5.94
N LYS A 80 -0.91 -21.76 7.23
CA LYS A 80 -0.09 -22.32 8.33
C LYS A 80 -0.41 -23.79 8.67
N GLY A 81 -1.50 -24.35 8.11
CA GLY A 81 -1.96 -25.70 8.39
C GLY A 81 -2.65 -25.84 9.76
N PRO A 82 -3.46 -26.90 9.98
CA PRO A 82 -4.38 -27.03 11.12
C PRO A 82 -3.71 -27.27 12.49
N ARG A 83 -2.39 -27.17 12.62
CA ARG A 83 -1.62 -27.70 13.78
C ARG A 83 -0.88 -26.67 14.64
N ARG A 84 -1.16 -25.37 14.53
CA ARG A 84 -0.62 -24.38 15.49
C ARG A 84 -1.75 -23.60 16.18
N PRO A 85 -1.73 -23.50 17.53
CA PRO A 85 -2.70 -22.69 18.26
C PRO A 85 -2.36 -21.19 18.15
N TYR A 86 -3.40 -20.37 18.27
CA TYR A 86 -3.37 -18.91 18.36
C TYR A 86 -3.12 -18.46 19.79
#